data_AF-A0A2S6U052-F1
#
_entry.id   AF-A0A2S6U052-F1
#
_cell.length_a   1.000
_cell.length_b   1.000
_cell.length_c   1.000
_cell.angle_alpha   90.00
_cell.angle_beta   90.00
_cell.angle_gamma   90.00
#
_symmetry.space_group_name_H-M   'P 1'
#
loop_
_entity.id
_entity.type
_entity.pdbx_description
1 polymer ?
#
loop_
_entity_poly.entity_id
_entity_poly.type
_entity_poly.pdbx_seq_one_letter_code
_entity_poly.pdbx_strand_id
1 'polypeptide(L)'
;MNKKKKIRGGLSKMMLQVMWTRLIAVVEGQAKSLVRTAFSATVSEAGDLSAAVFDTEGRMIAQAVTGTPGHVNSLAEAVKNFVLEVAPSRLRDGDHLLTNDPWLSSGHLHDITVVTPTFREGRLVGFFACCCHQVDIGGLGQGPDAKSVFEEGLYIPIMYLAKAGELNDDLIKIIKANVRQPYEVEGDILSYIASNETGGRLLNQMLDEFPNISFKKLADYIIDFSQKSMEEKIKHLPIGVFRNLMKVDGYDKEVILKARLEVKQKKITIDFEGSSEASKFGINLVYNYTLAYSAYGVRAALAPEIPNNTGSLAPIEVLAPEDSILNVRKPAPVCARHIIGQFLPDLVLGCLQRVVPEGIQAEGSAGIWGIQARGGRELSETKVSSALPTFDLLFFNSGGTGARPTSDGLSATGFPSGVQALPTEAVENFAPVIIWRKEFRPGSGGAGKWRGGLGQSVEFSVVDDSSFAVFAMFDRVENPARGRKGGFDGFRGSVRTSNGKKLKAKGKQVVQSGDRLVIDVPGGAGYGKPIYRNPIYVLEDFKLGLIDAKTAKLVYGVAFTSGGAIDFERTKLLRKQLKISKA
;
A
#
# COMPACT_ATOMS: atom_id res chain seq x y z
N MET A 1 -34.98 17.75 36.61
CA MET A 1 -33.51 17.62 36.42
C MET A 1 -33.08 16.65 35.31
N ASN A 2 -33.73 15.48 35.15
CA ASN A 2 -33.33 14.45 34.16
C ASN A 2 -33.45 14.85 32.68
N LYS A 3 -34.48 15.62 32.29
CA LYS A 3 -34.70 16.02 30.89
C LYS A 3 -33.64 17.02 30.38
N LYS A 4 -33.26 18.02 31.19
CA LYS A 4 -32.18 18.97 30.88
C LYS A 4 -30.79 18.31 30.83
N LYS A 5 -30.48 17.35 31.71
CA LYS A 5 -29.25 16.55 31.62
C LYS A 5 -29.20 15.68 30.36
N LYS A 6 -30.32 15.05 29.98
CA LYS A 6 -30.44 14.23 28.77
C LYS A 6 -30.30 15.08 27.48
N ILE A 7 -30.90 16.27 27.45
CA ILE A 7 -30.76 17.23 26.34
C ILE A 7 -29.31 17.77 26.25
N ARG A 8 -28.69 18.16 27.36
CA ARG A 8 -27.27 18.59 27.40
C ARG A 8 -26.32 17.47 26.96
N GLY A 9 -26.57 16.22 27.37
CA GLY A 9 -25.81 15.06 26.93
C GLY A 9 -25.97 14.76 25.43
N GLY A 10 -27.18 14.92 24.90
CA GLY A 10 -27.47 14.79 23.47
C GLY A 10 -26.78 15.87 22.62
N LEU A 11 -26.85 17.13 23.03
CA LEU A 11 -26.16 18.25 22.37
C LEU A 11 -24.64 18.05 22.36
N SER A 12 -24.06 17.62 23.49
CA SER A 12 -22.62 17.34 23.58
C SER A 12 -22.18 16.22 22.64
N LYS A 13 -22.99 15.17 22.44
CA LYS A 13 -22.67 14.10 21.47
C LYS A 13 -22.75 14.58 20.03
N MET A 14 -23.75 15.39 19.69
CA MET A 14 -23.87 15.98 18.36
C MET A 14 -22.67 16.88 18.04
N MET A 15 -22.25 17.72 19.00
CA MET A 15 -21.05 18.56 18.86
C MET A 15 -19.78 17.72 18.66
N LEU A 16 -19.59 16.63 19.42
CA LEU A 16 -18.43 15.75 19.24
C LEU A 16 -18.39 15.11 17.85
N GLN A 17 -19.55 14.75 17.28
CA GLN A 17 -19.62 14.23 15.90
C GLN A 17 -19.30 15.28 14.84
N VAL A 18 -19.77 16.51 15.02
CA VAL A 18 -19.40 17.65 14.16
C VAL A 18 -17.89 17.90 14.24
N MET A 19 -17.33 17.94 15.45
CA MET A 19 -15.89 18.11 15.66
C MET A 19 -15.08 16.97 15.04
N TRP A 20 -15.54 15.72 15.11
CA TRP A 20 -14.87 14.60 14.45
C TRP A 20 -14.85 14.77 12.93
N THR A 21 -16.00 15.10 12.32
CA THR A 21 -16.06 15.36 10.87
C THR A 21 -15.10 16.49 10.46
N ARG A 22 -15.01 17.55 11.28
CA ARG A 22 -14.08 18.65 11.05
C ARG A 22 -12.62 18.25 11.27
N LEU A 23 -12.33 17.40 12.24
CA LEU A 23 -10.98 16.89 12.47
C LEU A 23 -10.48 16.09 11.27
N ILE A 24 -11.36 15.32 10.60
CA ILE A 24 -11.01 14.67 9.33
C ILE A 24 -10.62 15.72 8.28
N ALA A 25 -11.38 16.82 8.15
CA ALA A 25 -11.03 17.91 7.23
C ALA A 25 -9.71 18.62 7.60
N VAL A 26 -9.37 18.73 8.89
CA VAL A 26 -8.07 19.25 9.36
C VAL A 26 -6.93 18.36 8.86
N VAL A 27 -7.05 17.04 9.03
CA VAL A 27 -6.02 16.09 8.59
C VAL A 27 -5.94 16.00 7.06
N GLU A 28 -7.06 16.13 6.35
CA GLU A 28 -7.06 16.29 4.89
C GLU A 28 -6.35 17.58 4.45
N GLY A 29 -6.47 18.66 5.23
CA GLY A 29 -5.73 19.91 5.01
C GLY A 29 -4.21 19.71 5.15
N GLN A 30 -3.78 18.96 6.16
CA GLN A 30 -2.38 18.54 6.32
C GLN A 30 -1.89 17.75 5.11
N ALA A 31 -2.61 16.68 4.71
CA ALA A 31 -2.24 15.84 3.57
C ALA A 31 -2.18 16.63 2.24
N LYS A 32 -3.12 17.55 2.01
CA LYS A 32 -3.10 18.41 0.81
C LYS A 32 -1.94 19.39 0.80
N SER A 33 -1.53 19.88 1.97
CA SER A 33 -0.33 20.72 2.09
C SER A 33 0.90 19.92 1.64
N LEU A 34 1.03 18.71 2.20
CA LEU A 34 2.12 17.78 1.91
C LEU A 34 2.26 17.48 0.40
N VAL A 35 1.17 17.08 -0.25
CA VAL A 35 1.17 16.79 -1.71
C VAL A 35 1.64 18.00 -2.52
N ARG A 36 1.24 19.21 -2.13
CA ARG A 36 1.53 20.45 -2.87
C ARG A 36 2.94 20.98 -2.62
N THR A 37 3.57 20.62 -1.51
CA THR A 37 4.91 21.09 -1.16
C THR A 37 5.99 20.01 -1.30
N ALA A 38 5.61 18.80 -1.71
CA ALA A 38 6.55 17.73 -2.02
C ALA A 38 7.30 17.98 -3.33
N PHE A 39 8.53 17.47 -3.39
CA PHE A 39 9.47 17.63 -4.50
C PHE A 39 9.56 16.35 -5.33
N SER A 40 9.31 15.18 -4.74
CA SER A 40 9.30 13.92 -5.48
C SER A 40 7.94 13.60 -6.10
N ALA A 41 7.95 12.98 -7.29
CA ALA A 41 6.75 12.46 -7.96
C ALA A 41 6.04 11.38 -7.12
N THR A 42 6.78 10.63 -6.31
CA THR A 42 6.25 9.60 -5.41
C THR A 42 5.20 10.17 -4.44
N VAL A 43 5.47 11.34 -3.88
CA VAL A 43 4.55 12.00 -2.94
C VAL A 43 3.58 12.93 -3.67
N SER A 44 4.07 13.76 -4.59
CA SER A 44 3.25 14.78 -5.27
C SER A 44 2.25 14.21 -6.28
N GLU A 45 2.59 13.12 -6.96
CA GLU A 45 1.77 12.52 -8.03
C GLU A 45 1.16 11.17 -7.61
N ALA A 46 1.96 10.26 -7.00
CA ALA A 46 1.47 8.92 -6.66
C ALA A 46 0.66 8.86 -5.36
N GLY A 47 0.81 9.86 -4.48
CA GLY A 47 0.16 9.90 -3.17
C GLY A 47 0.65 8.82 -2.20
N ASP A 48 1.92 8.40 -2.31
CA ASP A 48 2.53 7.43 -1.39
C ASP A 48 2.96 8.10 -0.07
N LEU A 49 1.95 8.51 0.70
CA LEU A 49 2.07 9.27 1.93
C LEU A 49 1.10 8.79 3.00
N SER A 50 1.32 9.18 4.24
CA SER A 50 0.30 9.18 5.29
C SER A 50 0.37 10.45 6.12
N ALA A 51 -0.78 10.83 6.67
CA ALA A 51 -0.92 12.00 7.54
C ALA A 51 -1.96 11.70 8.62
N ALA A 52 -1.63 11.99 9.87
CA ALA A 52 -2.51 11.70 10.99
C ALA A 52 -2.30 12.65 12.18
N VAL A 53 -3.34 12.72 13.02
CA VAL A 53 -3.36 13.47 14.28
C VAL A 53 -3.48 12.53 15.48
N PHE A 54 -2.71 12.84 16.51
CA PHE A 54 -2.53 12.03 17.71
C PHE A 54 -2.79 12.88 18.96
N ASP A 55 -3.22 12.23 20.04
CA ASP A 55 -3.25 12.87 21.35
C ASP A 55 -1.86 12.86 22.01
N THR A 56 -1.76 13.44 23.20
CA THR A 56 -0.53 13.52 24.00
C THR A 56 0.02 12.16 24.47
N GLU A 57 -0.77 11.09 24.35
CA GLU A 57 -0.37 9.71 24.67
C GLU A 57 0.10 8.95 23.43
N GLY A 58 0.14 9.61 22.26
CA GLY A 58 0.52 9.00 20.99
C GLY A 58 -0.56 8.09 20.39
N ARG A 59 -1.82 8.22 20.84
CA ARG A 59 -2.94 7.46 20.25
C ARG A 59 -3.43 8.18 19.00
N MET A 60 -3.46 7.48 17.87
CA MET A 60 -3.98 8.00 16.61
C MET A 60 -5.49 8.22 16.72
N ILE A 61 -5.94 9.46 16.49
CA ILE A 61 -7.35 9.85 16.62
C ILE A 61 -8.02 9.82 15.25
N ALA A 62 -7.39 10.44 14.26
CA ALA A 62 -7.86 10.53 12.89
C ALA A 62 -6.67 10.57 11.94
N GLN A 63 -6.93 10.20 10.70
CA GLN A 63 -5.94 10.14 9.63
C GLN A 63 -6.57 10.63 8.32
N ALA A 64 -5.73 10.98 7.35
CA ALA A 64 -6.18 11.30 6.01
C ALA A 64 -6.81 10.06 5.37
N VAL A 65 -7.78 10.26 4.49
CA VAL A 65 -8.40 9.19 3.68
C VAL A 65 -7.42 8.72 2.61
N THR A 66 -6.44 9.56 2.28
CA THR A 66 -5.32 9.24 1.38
C THR A 66 -4.21 8.52 2.13
N GLY A 67 -3.59 7.55 1.47
CA GLY A 67 -2.37 6.93 1.95
C GLY A 67 -2.39 5.40 2.03
N THR A 68 -1.19 4.82 2.04
CA THR A 68 -1.06 3.37 2.02
C THR A 68 -1.25 2.75 3.41
N PRO A 69 -1.86 1.56 3.53
CA PRO A 69 -2.03 0.93 4.85
C PRO A 69 -0.70 0.69 5.57
N GLY A 70 0.38 0.45 4.82
CA GLY A 70 1.72 0.28 5.33
C GLY A 70 2.31 1.52 5.99
N HIS A 71 1.92 2.71 5.54
CA HIS A 71 2.29 3.95 6.22
C HIS A 71 1.33 4.26 7.36
N VAL A 72 0.03 4.29 7.08
CA VAL A 72 -1.00 4.74 8.02
C VAL A 72 -1.06 3.88 9.27
N ASN A 73 -1.21 2.56 9.11
CA ASN A 73 -1.44 1.69 10.26
C ASN A 73 -0.15 1.49 11.05
N SER A 74 1.01 1.52 10.39
CA SER A 74 2.31 1.51 11.07
C SER A 74 2.58 2.84 11.79
N LEU A 75 2.12 3.98 11.26
CA LEU A 75 2.23 5.29 11.93
C LEU A 75 1.51 5.31 13.29
N ALA A 76 0.40 4.55 13.42
CA ALA A 76 -0.32 4.38 14.68
C ALA A 76 0.54 3.77 15.80
N GLU A 77 1.50 2.91 15.45
CA GLU A 77 2.49 2.36 16.40
C GLU A 77 3.73 3.26 16.48
N ALA A 78 4.16 3.85 15.37
CA ALA A 78 5.37 4.66 15.29
C ALA A 78 5.34 5.83 16.28
N VAL A 79 4.26 6.61 16.33
CA VAL A 79 4.18 7.80 17.20
C VAL A 79 4.29 7.44 18.69
N LYS A 80 3.85 6.25 19.10
CA LYS A 80 4.06 5.79 20.48
C LYS A 80 5.54 5.64 20.79
N ASN A 81 6.34 5.13 19.84
CA ASN A 81 7.79 4.99 20.01
C ASN A 81 8.47 6.37 20.15
N PHE A 82 8.02 7.38 19.40
CA PHE A 82 8.51 8.76 19.58
C PHE A 82 8.21 9.33 20.97
N VAL A 83 6.98 9.12 21.46
CA VAL A 83 6.54 9.59 22.80
C VAL A 83 7.30 8.87 23.92
N LEU A 84 7.65 7.60 23.73
CA LEU A 84 8.46 6.82 24.67
C LEU A 84 9.92 7.27 24.69
N GLU A 85 10.52 7.52 23.52
CA GLU A 85 11.91 7.96 23.39
C GLU A 85 12.12 9.41 23.87
N VAL A 86 11.21 10.30 23.48
CA VAL A 86 11.24 11.72 23.84
C VAL A 86 9.98 12.08 24.61
N ALA A 87 10.09 12.06 25.94
CA ALA A 87 8.99 12.36 26.83
C ALA A 87 8.29 13.69 26.48
N PRO A 88 6.95 13.75 26.41
CA PRO A 88 6.20 14.95 26.04
C PRO A 88 6.54 16.21 26.85
N SER A 89 6.99 16.05 28.10
CA SER A 89 7.42 17.15 28.99
C SER A 89 8.71 17.84 28.55
N ARG A 90 9.50 17.22 27.65
CA ARG A 90 10.77 17.78 27.12
C ARG A 90 10.57 18.55 25.82
N LEU A 91 9.40 18.42 25.20
CA LEU A 91 9.09 19.02 23.92
C LEU A 91 8.71 20.50 24.06
N ARG A 92 9.02 21.25 23.02
CA ARG A 92 8.73 22.69 22.89
C ARG A 92 8.02 22.96 21.57
N ASP A 93 7.35 24.11 21.51
CA ASP A 93 6.78 24.58 20.25
C ASP A 93 7.89 24.81 19.22
N GLY A 94 7.67 24.39 17.97
CA GLY A 94 8.69 24.37 16.91
C GLY A 94 9.70 23.21 16.98
N ASP A 95 9.52 22.23 17.87
CA ASP A 95 10.28 20.98 17.79
C ASP A 95 9.72 20.09 16.67
N HIS A 96 10.61 19.36 15.98
CA HIS A 96 10.24 18.32 15.01
C HIS A 96 11.12 17.11 15.24
N LEU A 97 10.53 15.94 15.40
CA LEU A 97 11.25 14.67 15.52
C LEU A 97 11.16 13.88 14.22
N LEU A 98 12.19 13.12 13.88
CA LEU A 98 12.18 12.21 12.74
C LEU A 98 12.79 10.84 13.05
N THR A 99 12.46 9.85 12.22
CA THR A 99 13.16 8.57 12.11
C THR A 99 12.86 7.92 10.77
N ASN A 100 13.74 7.05 10.29
CA ASN A 100 13.42 6.04 9.27
C ASN A 100 13.73 4.62 9.75
N ASP A 101 13.91 4.44 11.06
CA ASP A 101 14.14 3.14 11.68
C ASP A 101 12.99 2.17 11.29
N PRO A 102 13.28 1.06 10.57
CA PRO A 102 12.26 0.13 10.14
C PRO A 102 11.44 -0.44 11.28
N TRP A 103 12.10 -0.81 12.38
CA TRP A 103 11.49 -1.48 13.52
C TRP A 103 10.64 -0.54 14.38
N LEU A 104 10.95 0.76 14.35
CA LEU A 104 10.24 1.77 15.13
C LEU A 104 9.19 2.54 14.33
N SER A 105 9.25 2.53 12.99
CA SER A 105 8.36 3.32 12.14
C SER A 105 7.54 2.50 11.12
N SER A 106 7.89 2.52 9.84
CA SER A 106 7.06 1.97 8.76
C SER A 106 7.65 0.69 8.14
N GLY A 107 8.86 0.28 8.50
CA GLY A 107 9.41 -1.02 8.12
C GLY A 107 10.45 -1.07 7.00
N HIS A 108 10.89 0.07 6.47
CA HIS A 108 12.10 0.16 5.64
C HIS A 108 12.68 1.58 5.69
N LEU A 109 13.94 1.75 5.27
CA LEU A 109 14.67 3.01 5.40
C LEU A 109 14.19 4.13 4.46
N HIS A 110 13.53 3.78 3.35
CA HIS A 110 13.08 4.81 2.40
C HIS A 110 11.94 5.65 2.96
N ASP A 111 11.18 5.14 3.93
CA ASP A 111 10.11 5.89 4.54
C ASP A 111 10.63 6.72 5.72
N ILE A 112 10.57 8.05 5.61
CA ILE A 112 10.88 8.96 6.72
C ILE A 112 9.57 9.36 7.38
N THR A 113 9.51 9.22 8.70
CA THR A 113 8.41 9.69 9.53
C THR A 113 8.82 10.91 10.32
N VAL A 114 8.00 11.95 10.28
CA VAL A 114 8.18 13.18 11.07
C VAL A 114 7.01 13.38 12.01
N VAL A 115 7.30 13.63 13.29
CA VAL A 115 6.33 13.88 14.36
C VAL A 115 6.55 15.29 14.91
N THR A 116 5.49 16.09 14.92
CA THR A 116 5.50 17.49 15.36
C THR A 116 4.52 17.68 16.52
N PRO A 117 4.98 18.06 17.73
CA PRO A 117 4.10 18.49 18.80
C PRO A 117 3.31 19.75 18.41
N THR A 118 2.03 19.78 18.76
CA THR A 118 1.18 20.95 18.59
C THR A 118 0.88 21.57 19.94
N PHE A 119 1.17 22.86 20.07
CA PHE A 119 0.91 23.63 21.28
C PHE A 119 -0.31 24.54 21.12
N ARG A 120 -0.99 24.76 22.24
CA ARG A 120 -2.06 25.74 22.39
C ARG A 120 -1.91 26.43 23.75
N GLU A 121 -1.82 27.76 23.75
CA GLU A 121 -1.65 28.55 24.99
C GLU A 121 -0.48 28.05 25.86
N GLY A 122 0.64 27.69 25.22
CA GLY A 122 1.84 27.17 25.90
C GLY A 122 1.72 25.74 26.43
N ARG A 123 0.63 25.01 26.13
CA ARG A 123 0.45 23.61 26.52
C ARG A 123 0.42 22.70 25.31
N LEU A 124 1.09 21.56 25.41
CA LEU A 124 1.01 20.49 24.41
C LEU A 124 -0.43 19.94 24.38
N VAL A 125 -1.04 19.90 23.20
CA VAL A 125 -2.40 19.36 23.02
C VAL A 125 -2.42 18.03 22.24
N GLY A 126 -1.41 17.75 21.44
CA GLY A 126 -1.30 16.53 20.64
C GLY A 126 -0.14 16.59 19.65
N PHE A 127 -0.14 15.68 18.70
CA PHE A 127 0.88 15.61 17.64
C PHE A 127 0.23 15.53 16.27
N PHE A 128 0.91 16.09 15.28
CA PHE A 128 0.72 15.74 13.89
C PHE A 128 1.91 14.91 13.43
N ALA A 129 1.63 13.87 12.64
CA ALA A 129 2.69 13.09 12.03
C ALA A 129 2.36 12.79 10.56
N CYS A 130 3.42 12.64 9.78
CA CYS A 130 3.35 12.13 8.42
C CYS A 130 4.50 11.17 8.17
N CYS A 131 4.29 10.24 7.24
CA CYS A 131 5.30 9.31 6.76
C CYS A 131 5.22 9.27 5.23
N CYS A 132 6.37 9.34 4.57
CA CYS A 132 6.45 9.43 3.11
C CYS A 132 7.70 8.72 2.61
N HIS A 133 7.57 8.12 1.43
CA HIS A 133 8.66 7.43 0.76
C HIS A 133 9.61 8.43 0.10
N GLN A 134 10.89 8.33 0.45
CA GLN A 134 11.98 9.10 -0.15
C GLN A 134 12.43 8.48 -1.46
N VAL A 135 12.70 9.31 -2.46
CA VAL A 135 13.18 8.86 -3.77
C VAL A 135 14.53 8.13 -3.68
N ASP A 136 15.38 8.50 -2.72
CA ASP A 136 16.66 7.85 -2.45
C ASP A 136 17.04 7.94 -0.97
N ILE A 137 17.68 6.89 -0.45
CA ILE A 137 18.25 6.85 0.91
C ILE A 137 19.71 6.37 0.90
N GLY A 138 20.38 6.41 -0.25
CA GLY A 138 21.72 5.87 -0.43
C GLY A 138 21.74 4.34 -0.58
N GLY A 139 22.75 3.69 0.00
CA GLY A 139 22.90 2.24 -0.03
C GLY A 139 23.00 1.65 -1.44
N LEU A 140 22.63 0.37 -1.60
CA LEU A 140 22.57 -0.28 -2.91
C LEU A 140 21.48 0.31 -3.84
N GLY A 141 20.50 1.03 -3.27
CA GLY A 141 19.28 1.50 -3.94
C GLY A 141 18.05 0.68 -3.55
N GLN A 142 16.87 1.13 -3.98
CA GLN A 142 15.60 0.46 -3.68
C GLN A 142 15.50 -0.87 -4.44
N GLY A 143 15.83 -1.96 -3.75
CA GLY A 143 15.78 -3.30 -4.32
C GLY A 143 16.03 -4.37 -3.26
N PRO A 144 15.82 -5.66 -3.58
CA PRO A 144 15.89 -6.71 -2.58
C PRO A 144 17.30 -7.31 -2.39
N ASP A 145 18.33 -6.81 -3.06
CA ASP A 145 19.63 -7.48 -3.13
C ASP A 145 20.45 -7.42 -1.83
N ALA A 146 20.17 -6.43 -0.98
CA ALA A 146 20.87 -6.21 0.28
C ALA A 146 20.85 -7.46 1.19
N LYS A 147 21.97 -7.68 1.88
CA LYS A 147 22.18 -8.76 2.86
C LYS A 147 21.97 -8.33 4.30
N SER A 148 21.99 -7.03 4.53
CA SER A 148 21.75 -6.41 5.82
C SER A 148 21.14 -5.04 5.61
N VAL A 149 20.36 -4.55 6.58
CA VAL A 149 19.85 -3.17 6.60
C VAL A 149 20.97 -2.12 6.44
N PHE A 150 22.21 -2.44 6.83
CA PHE A 150 23.36 -1.54 6.65
C PHE A 150 23.76 -1.34 5.18
N GLU A 151 23.36 -2.22 4.27
CA GLU A 151 23.55 -2.07 2.83
C GLU A 151 22.38 -1.30 2.17
N GLU A 152 21.29 -1.07 2.91
CA GLU A 152 20.05 -0.49 2.39
C GLU A 152 20.04 1.04 2.43
N GLY A 153 21.01 1.66 3.12
CA GLY A 153 21.23 3.10 3.09
C GLY A 153 21.30 3.76 4.46
N LEU A 154 21.00 5.06 4.49
CA LEU A 154 21.10 5.89 5.67
C LEU A 154 20.07 5.47 6.72
N TYR A 155 20.55 5.25 7.95
CA TYR A 155 19.73 4.92 9.11
C TYR A 155 19.70 6.11 10.07
N ILE A 156 18.52 6.64 10.31
CA ILE A 156 18.25 7.78 11.18
C ILE A 156 17.45 7.26 12.38
N PRO A 157 18.03 7.21 13.59
CA PRO A 157 17.28 6.87 14.79
C PRO A 157 16.28 7.99 15.14
N ILE A 158 15.39 7.75 16.11
CA ILE A 158 14.52 8.82 16.62
C ILE A 158 15.40 9.95 17.17
N MET A 159 15.33 11.11 16.51
CA MET A 159 16.09 12.30 16.90
C MET A 159 15.40 13.57 16.45
N TYR A 160 15.97 14.72 16.81
CA TYR A 160 15.44 16.02 16.41
C TYR A 160 15.84 16.37 14.97
N LEU A 161 14.82 16.63 14.15
CA LEU A 161 14.92 17.32 12.86
C LEU A 161 15.06 18.82 13.06
N ALA A 162 14.30 19.39 14.00
CA ALA A 162 14.37 20.79 14.39
C ALA A 162 14.09 20.94 15.88
N LYS A 163 14.68 21.96 16.52
CA LYS A 163 14.48 22.30 17.93
C LYS A 163 14.06 23.76 18.06
N ALA A 164 12.90 24.00 18.66
CA ALA A 164 12.37 25.34 18.89
C ALA A 164 12.42 26.25 17.64
N GLY A 165 12.11 25.69 16.47
CA GLY A 165 12.12 26.40 15.18
C GLY A 165 13.46 26.43 14.45
N GLU A 166 14.55 25.93 15.06
CA GLU A 166 15.87 25.84 14.43
C GLU A 166 16.10 24.46 13.83
N LEU A 167 16.33 24.40 12.50
CA LEU A 167 16.59 23.17 11.76
C LEU A 167 17.96 22.58 12.14
N ASN A 168 18.06 21.25 12.18
CA ASN A 168 19.31 20.54 12.40
C ASN A 168 20.14 20.48 11.10
N ASP A 169 20.88 21.56 10.81
CA ASP A 169 21.69 21.68 9.59
C ASP A 169 22.72 20.56 9.43
N ASP A 170 23.27 20.03 10.53
CA ASP A 170 24.26 18.96 10.47
C ASP A 170 23.63 17.63 10.04
N LEU A 171 22.41 17.33 10.51
CA LEU A 171 21.65 16.18 10.03
C LEU A 171 21.34 16.33 8.53
N ILE A 172 20.88 17.51 8.09
CA ILE A 172 20.57 17.75 6.68
C ILE A 172 21.82 17.58 5.80
N LYS A 173 22.99 18.09 6.23
CA LYS A 173 24.27 17.86 5.54
C LYS A 173 24.60 16.38 5.42
N ILE A 174 24.43 15.61 6.49
CA ILE A 174 24.67 14.16 6.49
C ILE A 174 23.74 13.46 5.50
N ILE A 175 22.43 13.80 5.52
CA ILE A 175 21.45 13.21 4.60
C ILE A 175 21.86 13.48 3.15
N LYS A 176 22.09 14.74 2.80
CA LYS A 176 22.44 15.16 1.43
C LYS A 176 23.73 14.51 0.92
N ALA A 177 24.71 14.28 1.79
CA ALA A 177 25.97 13.64 1.42
C ALA A 177 25.82 12.13 1.14
N ASN A 178 24.76 11.49 1.61
CA ASN A 178 24.55 10.04 1.51
C ASN A 178 23.46 9.64 0.50
N VAL A 179 22.86 10.61 -0.19
CA VAL A 179 21.81 10.35 -1.19
C VAL A 179 22.21 10.85 -2.58
N ARG A 180 21.59 10.27 -3.61
CA ARG A 180 21.80 10.57 -5.03
C ARG A 180 21.00 11.78 -5.50
N GLN A 181 19.88 12.06 -4.84
CA GLN A 181 18.94 13.14 -5.16
C GLN A 181 18.78 14.08 -3.95
N PRO A 182 19.84 14.84 -3.60
CA PRO A 182 19.87 15.62 -2.36
C PRO A 182 18.85 16.76 -2.33
N TYR A 183 18.49 17.34 -3.48
CA TYR A 183 17.53 18.45 -3.53
C TYR A 183 16.10 17.96 -3.29
N GLU A 184 15.72 16.85 -3.91
CA GLU A 184 14.41 16.23 -3.75
C GLU A 184 14.22 15.71 -2.33
N VAL A 185 15.22 14.99 -1.79
CA VAL A 185 15.16 14.43 -0.43
C VAL A 185 15.08 15.53 0.64
N GLU A 186 15.89 16.59 0.51
CA GLU A 186 15.81 17.74 1.41
C GLU A 186 14.45 18.45 1.32
N GLY A 187 13.99 18.73 0.09
CA GLY A 187 12.70 19.38 -0.16
C GLY A 187 11.54 18.58 0.42
N ASP A 188 11.53 17.26 0.23
CA ASP A 188 10.52 16.37 0.80
C ASP A 188 10.56 16.40 2.34
N ILE A 189 11.73 16.27 2.98
CA ILE A 189 11.83 16.32 4.46
C ILE A 189 11.30 17.65 5.02
N LEU A 190 11.62 18.77 4.37
CA LEU A 190 11.12 20.09 4.78
C LEU A 190 9.61 20.23 4.55
N SER A 191 9.07 19.60 3.52
CA SER A 191 7.63 19.56 3.26
C SER A 191 6.85 18.90 4.42
N TYR A 192 7.47 17.98 5.15
CA TYR A 192 6.85 17.26 6.28
C TYR A 192 6.64 18.18 7.49
N ILE A 193 7.60 19.07 7.75
CA ILE A 193 7.49 20.14 8.75
C ILE A 193 6.29 21.03 8.40
N ALA A 194 6.27 21.59 7.20
CA ALA A 194 5.22 22.53 6.75
C ALA A 194 3.82 21.90 6.77
N SER A 195 3.72 20.63 6.40
CA SER A 195 2.50 19.83 6.46
C SER A 195 1.99 19.71 7.90
N ASN A 196 2.83 19.24 8.82
CA ASN A 196 2.44 19.03 10.22
C ASN A 196 2.09 20.35 10.92
N GLU A 197 2.84 21.44 10.69
CA GLU A 197 2.51 22.77 11.23
C GLU A 197 1.16 23.28 10.71
N THR A 198 0.87 23.04 9.43
CA THR A 198 -0.43 23.35 8.84
C THR A 198 -1.55 22.60 9.57
N GLY A 199 -1.35 21.31 9.85
CA GLY A 199 -2.25 20.51 10.69
C GLY A 199 -2.47 21.14 12.06
N GLY A 200 -1.40 21.50 12.77
CA GLY A 200 -1.45 22.13 14.09
C GLY A 200 -2.22 23.45 14.10
N ARG A 201 -1.98 24.31 13.11
CA ARG A 201 -2.71 25.58 12.93
C ARG A 201 -4.20 25.34 12.67
N LEU A 202 -4.54 24.44 11.76
CA LEU A 202 -5.93 24.11 11.44
C LEU A 202 -6.67 23.47 12.63
N LEU A 203 -5.98 22.66 13.44
CA LEU A 203 -6.51 22.11 14.69
C LEU A 203 -6.84 23.24 15.67
N ASN A 204 -5.91 24.17 15.88
CA ASN A 204 -6.13 25.30 16.79
C ASN A 204 -7.32 26.16 16.35
N GLN A 205 -7.45 26.46 15.05
CA GLN A 205 -8.61 27.16 14.49
C GLN A 205 -9.91 26.40 14.73
N MET A 206 -9.92 25.08 14.53
CA MET A 206 -11.10 24.25 14.83
C MET A 206 -11.46 24.33 16.32
N LEU A 207 -10.48 24.26 17.22
CA LEU A 207 -10.70 24.30 18.67
C LEU A 207 -11.23 25.65 19.16
N ASP A 208 -10.88 26.76 18.50
CA ASP A 208 -11.41 28.10 18.82
C ASP A 208 -12.95 28.16 18.69
N GLU A 209 -13.52 27.36 17.80
CA GLU A 209 -14.96 27.31 17.55
C GLU A 209 -15.72 26.46 18.59
N PHE A 210 -15.00 25.67 19.39
CA PHE A 210 -15.58 24.78 20.41
C PHE A 210 -14.90 24.93 21.78
N PRO A 211 -14.91 26.12 22.40
CA PRO A 211 -14.14 26.42 23.61
C PRO A 211 -14.52 25.56 24.84
N ASN A 212 -15.69 24.92 24.82
CA ASN A 212 -16.21 24.11 25.92
C ASN A 212 -15.86 22.62 25.83
N ILE A 213 -15.15 22.18 24.78
CA ILE A 213 -14.80 20.77 24.55
C ILE A 213 -13.28 20.67 24.40
N SER A 214 -12.63 20.00 25.35
CA SER A 214 -11.19 19.75 25.24
C SER A 214 -10.89 18.73 24.14
N PHE A 215 -9.72 18.87 23.51
CA PHE A 215 -9.27 17.93 22.48
C PHE A 215 -9.15 16.49 23.01
N LYS A 216 -8.68 16.31 24.27
CA LYS A 216 -8.65 15.00 24.92
C LYS A 216 -10.03 14.33 24.97
N LYS A 217 -11.08 15.09 25.30
CA LYS A 217 -12.45 14.57 25.35
C LYS A 217 -12.94 14.13 23.97
N LEU A 218 -12.56 14.85 22.92
CA LEU A 218 -12.84 14.45 21.54
C LEU A 218 -12.08 13.16 21.18
N ALA A 219 -10.78 13.08 21.49
CA ALA A 219 -9.95 11.91 21.25
C ALA A 219 -10.54 10.65 21.92
N ASP A 220 -10.85 10.72 23.22
CA ASP A 220 -11.43 9.62 23.98
C ASP A 220 -12.78 9.17 23.38
N TYR A 221 -13.61 10.13 22.93
CA TYR A 221 -14.88 9.83 22.26
C TYR A 221 -14.70 9.08 20.94
N ILE A 222 -13.80 9.54 20.08
CA ILE A 222 -13.54 8.97 18.76
C ILE A 222 -13.00 7.55 18.87
N ILE A 223 -12.02 7.35 19.76
CA ILE A 223 -11.37 6.05 20.01
C ILE A 223 -12.39 5.05 20.57
N ASP A 224 -13.14 5.43 21.61
CA ASP A 224 -14.18 4.57 22.21
C ASP A 224 -15.27 4.19 21.20
N PHE A 225 -15.75 5.16 20.41
CA PHE A 225 -16.77 4.91 19.40
C PHE A 225 -16.27 3.94 18.32
N SER A 226 -15.05 4.13 17.84
CA SER A 226 -14.48 3.32 16.76
C SER A 226 -14.18 1.90 17.23
N GLN A 227 -13.69 1.73 18.47
CA GLN A 227 -13.50 0.42 19.07
C GLN A 227 -14.82 -0.33 19.21
N LYS A 228 -15.83 0.29 19.83
CA LYS A 228 -17.16 -0.34 19.98
C LYS A 228 -17.76 -0.71 18.63
N SER A 229 -17.65 0.17 17.64
CA SER A 229 -18.17 -0.09 16.30
C SER A 229 -17.49 -1.30 15.65
N MET A 230 -16.16 -1.44 15.80
CA MET A 230 -15.43 -2.59 15.29
C MET A 230 -15.77 -3.88 16.07
N GLU A 231 -15.88 -3.81 17.41
CA GLU A 231 -16.32 -4.94 18.24
C GLU A 231 -17.71 -5.44 17.84
N GLU A 232 -18.66 -4.52 17.56
CA GLU A 232 -20.00 -4.89 17.09
C GLU A 232 -19.95 -5.62 15.75
N LYS A 233 -19.09 -5.20 14.81
CA LYS A 233 -18.92 -5.91 13.52
C LYS A 233 -18.36 -7.32 13.74
N ILE A 234 -17.39 -7.48 14.63
CA ILE A 234 -16.78 -8.78 14.94
C ILE A 234 -17.80 -9.73 15.58
N LYS A 235 -18.70 -9.24 16.46
CA LYS A 235 -19.74 -10.06 17.10
C LYS A 235 -20.66 -10.80 16.14
N HIS A 236 -20.87 -10.26 14.93
CA HIS A 236 -21.74 -10.87 13.92
C HIS A 236 -21.06 -12.02 13.17
N LEU A 237 -19.76 -12.22 13.37
CA LEU A 237 -19.03 -13.32 12.76
C LEU A 237 -19.18 -14.62 13.57
N PRO A 238 -19.30 -15.77 12.90
CA PRO A 238 -19.15 -17.07 13.54
C PRO A 238 -17.85 -17.19 14.34
N ILE A 239 -17.97 -17.55 15.62
CA ILE A 239 -16.82 -17.89 16.48
C ILE A 239 -16.15 -19.15 15.93
N GLY A 240 -14.82 -19.12 15.84
CA GLY A 240 -14.07 -20.27 15.36
C GLY A 240 -12.67 -19.93 14.86
N VAL A 241 -12.05 -20.93 14.24
CA VAL A 241 -10.68 -20.85 13.70
C VAL A 241 -10.71 -21.11 12.20
N PHE A 242 -10.18 -20.18 11.43
CA PHE A 242 -10.16 -20.20 9.98
C PHE A 242 -8.72 -20.11 9.50
N ARG A 243 -8.34 -20.95 8.52
CA ARG A 243 -6.97 -21.03 8.03
C ARG A 243 -6.91 -20.75 6.54
N ASN A 244 -5.83 -20.09 6.14
CA ASN A 244 -5.48 -19.88 4.74
C ASN A 244 -3.97 -20.03 4.53
N LEU A 245 -3.60 -20.37 3.31
CA LEU A 245 -2.22 -20.51 2.87
C LEU A 245 -2.07 -19.86 1.50
N MET A 246 -0.99 -19.11 1.33
CA MET A 246 -0.61 -18.48 0.08
C MET A 246 0.86 -18.78 -0.24
N LYS A 247 1.13 -18.99 -1.52
CA LYS A 247 2.48 -19.08 -2.07
C LYS A 247 2.78 -17.77 -2.78
N VAL A 248 3.93 -17.19 -2.46
CA VAL A 248 4.46 -15.96 -3.02
C VAL A 248 5.83 -16.28 -3.60
N ASP A 249 6.24 -15.61 -4.68
CA ASP A 249 7.41 -16.05 -5.44
C ASP A 249 8.70 -16.00 -4.61
N GLY A 250 8.80 -15.06 -3.67
CA GLY A 250 10.02 -14.81 -2.88
C GLY A 250 11.18 -14.33 -3.77
N TYR A 251 12.39 -14.21 -3.22
CA TYR A 251 13.57 -13.76 -3.97
C TYR A 251 14.29 -14.91 -4.68
N ASP A 252 14.79 -15.87 -3.90
CA ASP A 252 15.55 -17.03 -4.37
C ASP A 252 14.73 -18.32 -4.33
N LYS A 253 13.78 -18.40 -3.40
CA LYS A 253 12.85 -19.52 -3.24
C LYS A 253 11.45 -18.99 -2.93
N GLU A 254 10.45 -19.81 -3.24
CA GLU A 254 9.05 -19.55 -2.89
C GLU A 254 8.89 -19.30 -1.38
N VAL A 255 8.10 -18.29 -1.04
CA VAL A 255 7.69 -17.96 0.32
C VAL A 255 6.28 -18.51 0.57
N ILE A 256 6.13 -19.27 1.65
CA ILE A 256 4.85 -19.80 2.11
C ILE A 256 4.35 -18.92 3.24
N LEU A 257 3.21 -18.27 3.04
CA LEU A 257 2.53 -17.50 4.06
C LEU A 257 1.33 -18.30 4.58
N LYS A 258 1.27 -18.51 5.89
CA LYS A 258 0.17 -19.21 6.56
C LYS A 258 -0.47 -18.28 7.57
N ALA A 259 -1.80 -18.26 7.59
CA ALA A 259 -2.55 -17.52 8.59
C ALA A 259 -3.56 -18.44 9.28
N ARG A 260 -3.60 -18.39 10.61
CA ARG A 260 -4.65 -18.91 11.46
C ARG A 260 -5.38 -17.73 12.07
N LEU A 261 -6.60 -17.45 11.60
CA LEU A 261 -7.47 -16.41 12.09
C LEU A 261 -8.47 -17.01 13.09
N GLU A 262 -8.45 -16.52 14.33
CA GLU A 262 -9.38 -16.90 15.38
C GLU A 262 -10.34 -15.75 15.68
N VAL A 263 -11.63 -16.03 15.57
CA VAL A 263 -12.71 -15.10 15.92
C VAL A 263 -13.23 -15.45 17.30
N LYS A 264 -13.14 -14.50 18.23
CA LYS A 264 -13.81 -14.51 19.54
C LYS A 264 -14.82 -13.37 19.58
N GLN A 265 -15.71 -13.38 20.57
CA GLN A 265 -16.87 -12.46 20.66
C GLN A 265 -16.59 -11.01 20.24
N LYS A 266 -15.45 -10.42 20.66
CA LYS A 266 -15.10 -9.01 20.38
C LYS A 266 -13.70 -8.83 19.79
N LYS A 267 -13.01 -9.91 19.43
CA LYS A 267 -11.58 -9.89 19.09
C LYS A 267 -11.29 -10.84 17.95
N ILE A 268 -10.42 -10.42 17.04
CA ILE A 268 -9.82 -11.28 16.02
C ILE A 268 -8.33 -11.39 16.34
N THR A 269 -7.82 -12.62 16.40
CA THR A 269 -6.38 -12.89 16.50
C THR A 269 -5.91 -13.55 15.21
N ILE A 270 -4.88 -13.01 14.58
CA ILE A 270 -4.24 -13.55 13.37
C ILE A 270 -2.87 -14.06 13.76
N ASP A 271 -2.65 -15.36 13.62
CA ASP A 271 -1.40 -16.02 13.94
C ASP A 271 -0.73 -16.53 12.66
N PHE A 272 0.53 -16.12 12.48
CA PHE A 272 1.35 -16.44 11.31
C PHE A 272 2.31 -17.62 11.52
N GLU A 273 2.18 -18.36 12.62
CA GLU A 273 2.96 -19.57 12.88
C GLU A 273 2.98 -20.53 11.67
N GLY A 274 4.18 -20.99 11.32
CA GLY A 274 4.43 -21.89 10.20
C GLY A 274 4.56 -21.22 8.83
N SER A 275 4.54 -19.87 8.77
CA SER A 275 5.04 -19.13 7.61
C SER A 275 6.57 -19.32 7.45
N SER A 276 7.09 -19.05 6.25
CA SER A 276 8.51 -19.21 5.95
C SER A 276 9.43 -18.42 6.89
N GLU A 277 10.63 -18.95 7.10
CA GLU A 277 11.74 -18.27 7.78
C GLU A 277 12.18 -17.00 7.02
N ALA A 278 12.93 -16.14 7.70
CA ALA A 278 13.54 -14.96 7.11
C ALA A 278 14.35 -15.28 5.83
N SER A 279 14.25 -14.38 4.87
CA SER A 279 15.11 -14.37 3.70
C SER A 279 16.45 -13.70 4.00
N LYS A 280 17.50 -14.16 3.36
CA LYS A 280 18.83 -13.51 3.34
C LYS A 280 18.88 -12.28 2.41
N PHE A 281 17.74 -11.83 1.90
CA PHE A 281 17.55 -10.74 0.94
C PHE A 281 16.49 -9.78 1.49
N GLY A 282 16.49 -8.54 1.01
CA GLY A 282 15.67 -7.43 1.51
C GLY A 282 14.16 -7.53 1.30
N ILE A 283 13.57 -8.72 1.31
CA ILE A 283 12.13 -8.95 1.12
C ILE A 283 11.39 -9.18 2.45
N ASN A 284 12.09 -9.11 3.57
CA ASN A 284 11.55 -9.40 4.90
C ASN A 284 10.66 -8.27 5.42
N LEU A 285 9.79 -8.61 6.37
CA LEU A 285 8.99 -7.67 7.12
C LEU A 285 9.42 -7.59 8.57
N VAL A 286 9.19 -6.41 9.14
CA VAL A 286 9.17 -6.16 10.57
C VAL A 286 7.73 -6.21 11.11
N TYR A 287 7.58 -6.44 12.42
CA TYR A 287 6.28 -6.68 13.06
C TYR A 287 5.23 -5.58 12.80
N ASN A 288 5.60 -4.31 12.97
CA ASN A 288 4.75 -3.13 12.76
C ASN A 288 4.12 -3.09 11.35
N TYR A 289 4.85 -3.53 10.32
CA TYR A 289 4.34 -3.59 8.96
C TYR A 289 3.43 -4.81 8.73
N THR A 290 3.78 -5.95 9.34
CA THR A 290 2.94 -7.15 9.36
C THR A 290 1.60 -6.90 10.04
N LEU A 291 1.62 -6.24 11.20
CA LEU A 291 0.42 -5.80 11.92
C LEU A 291 -0.44 -4.89 11.04
N ALA A 292 0.17 -3.87 10.42
CA ALA A 292 -0.51 -2.89 9.60
C ALA A 292 -1.33 -3.50 8.46
N TYR A 293 -0.72 -4.34 7.64
CA TYR A 293 -1.40 -4.95 6.50
C TYR A 293 -2.36 -6.08 6.90
N SER A 294 -2.07 -6.81 7.97
CA SER A 294 -2.97 -7.84 8.47
C SER A 294 -4.26 -7.25 9.04
N ALA A 295 -4.14 -6.19 9.84
CA ALA A 295 -5.28 -5.45 10.37
C ALA A 295 -6.08 -4.79 9.24
N TYR A 296 -5.41 -4.24 8.22
CA TYR A 296 -6.08 -3.69 7.04
C TYR A 296 -6.95 -4.75 6.33
N GLY A 297 -6.46 -5.98 6.16
CA GLY A 297 -7.24 -7.07 5.55
C GLY A 297 -8.56 -7.35 6.27
N VAL A 298 -8.56 -7.30 7.61
CA VAL A 298 -9.78 -7.45 8.42
C VAL A 298 -10.70 -6.24 8.26
N ARG A 299 -10.14 -5.03 8.37
CA ARG A 299 -10.88 -3.77 8.30
C ARG A 299 -11.58 -3.60 6.95
N ALA A 300 -10.87 -3.85 5.85
CA ALA A 300 -11.40 -3.77 4.50
C ALA A 300 -12.57 -4.74 4.25
N ALA A 301 -12.57 -5.91 4.91
CA ALA A 301 -13.64 -6.89 4.77
C ALA A 301 -14.86 -6.59 5.65
N LEU A 302 -14.65 -6.16 6.89
CA LEU A 302 -15.70 -6.15 7.91
C LEU A 302 -16.28 -4.76 8.19
N ALA A 303 -15.46 -3.72 8.03
CA ALA A 303 -15.78 -2.39 8.51
C ALA A 303 -15.08 -1.28 7.71
N PRO A 304 -15.20 -1.26 6.37
CA PRO A 304 -14.57 -0.24 5.52
C PRO A 304 -15.06 1.19 5.82
N GLU A 305 -16.23 1.34 6.44
CA GLU A 305 -16.85 2.63 6.76
C GLU A 305 -16.41 3.23 8.10
N ILE A 306 -15.87 2.42 9.01
CA ILE A 306 -15.36 2.93 10.29
C ILE A 306 -13.99 3.57 9.99
N PRO A 307 -13.66 4.77 10.49
CA PRO A 307 -12.33 5.35 10.27
C PRO A 307 -11.21 4.53 10.94
N ASN A 308 -10.02 4.49 10.33
CA ASN A 308 -8.84 3.91 10.98
C ASN A 308 -8.31 4.85 12.05
N ASN A 309 -8.19 4.32 13.27
CA ASN A 309 -7.59 4.95 14.43
C ASN A 309 -7.26 3.86 15.48
N THR A 310 -6.61 4.25 16.57
CA THR A 310 -6.24 3.33 17.65
C THR A 310 -7.41 2.47 18.13
N GLY A 311 -8.63 3.04 18.22
CA GLY A 311 -9.82 2.32 18.65
C GLY A 311 -10.25 1.22 17.67
N SER A 312 -10.34 1.54 16.38
CA SER A 312 -10.75 0.58 15.34
C SER A 312 -9.75 -0.57 15.14
N LEU A 313 -8.47 -0.35 15.45
CA LEU A 313 -7.40 -1.34 15.30
C LEU A 313 -7.25 -2.24 16.54
N ALA A 314 -7.57 -1.74 17.73
CA ALA A 314 -7.39 -2.47 19.00
C ALA A 314 -8.05 -3.86 19.07
N PRO A 315 -9.22 -4.13 18.45
CA PRO A 315 -9.82 -5.47 18.45
C PRO A 315 -9.11 -6.51 17.58
N ILE A 316 -8.07 -6.12 16.83
CA ILE A 316 -7.31 -7.00 15.94
C ILE A 316 -5.92 -7.21 16.54
N GLU A 317 -5.62 -8.45 16.89
CA GLU A 317 -4.31 -8.87 17.38
C GLU A 317 -3.58 -9.67 16.30
N VAL A 318 -2.28 -9.43 16.20
CA VAL A 318 -1.41 -10.13 15.24
C VAL A 318 -0.24 -10.76 15.98
N LEU A 319 0.00 -12.04 15.72
CA LEU A 319 1.12 -12.81 16.22
C LEU A 319 1.98 -13.26 15.03
N ALA A 320 3.27 -12.94 15.07
CA ALA A 320 4.23 -13.34 14.05
C ALA A 320 5.52 -13.81 14.74
N PRO A 321 5.97 -15.06 14.53
CA PRO A 321 7.19 -15.55 15.14
C PRO A 321 8.40 -14.70 14.75
N GLU A 322 9.27 -14.37 15.72
CA GLU A 322 10.55 -13.73 15.44
C GLU A 322 11.38 -14.56 14.46
N ASP A 323 12.19 -13.89 13.65
CA ASP A 323 13.05 -14.46 12.61
C ASP A 323 12.29 -15.24 11.50
N SER A 324 10.96 -15.07 11.44
CA SER A 324 10.17 -15.42 10.25
C SER A 324 10.22 -14.31 9.20
N ILE A 325 9.81 -14.61 7.97
CA ILE A 325 9.68 -13.64 6.87
C ILE A 325 8.78 -12.43 7.23
N LEU A 326 7.92 -12.59 8.25
CA LEU A 326 6.94 -11.60 8.71
C LEU A 326 7.36 -10.84 9.97
N ASN A 327 8.48 -11.17 10.61
CA ASN A 327 8.93 -10.48 11.82
C ASN A 327 10.44 -10.70 12.05
N VAL A 328 11.27 -10.05 11.24
CA VAL A 328 12.72 -10.13 11.38
C VAL A 328 13.26 -9.11 12.39
N ARG A 329 14.41 -9.44 12.99
CA ARG A 329 15.17 -8.54 13.85
C ARG A 329 16.32 -7.87 13.10
N LYS A 330 16.76 -6.71 13.60
CA LYS A 330 17.99 -6.07 13.12
C LYS A 330 19.18 -7.03 13.31
N PRO A 331 20.05 -7.24 12.30
CA PRO A 331 20.28 -6.39 11.13
C PRO A 331 19.72 -6.93 9.80
N ALA A 332 18.63 -7.71 9.83
CA ALA A 332 18.04 -8.26 8.62
C ALA A 332 17.62 -7.16 7.61
N PRO A 333 17.79 -7.41 6.29
CA PRO A 333 17.41 -6.47 5.23
C PRO A 333 15.89 -6.48 4.98
N VAL A 334 15.29 -5.32 4.74
CA VAL A 334 13.83 -5.08 4.68
C VAL A 334 13.38 -4.13 3.55
N CYS A 335 14.30 -3.67 2.68
CA CYS A 335 14.08 -2.62 1.67
C CYS A 335 12.84 -2.85 0.78
N ALA A 336 12.66 -4.07 0.27
CA ALA A 336 11.57 -4.47 -0.61
C ALA A 336 10.40 -5.14 0.14
N ARG A 337 10.18 -4.81 1.42
CA ARG A 337 9.11 -5.40 2.27
C ARG A 337 7.71 -5.46 1.63
N HIS A 338 7.40 -4.54 0.72
CA HIS A 338 6.08 -4.44 0.11
C HIS A 338 5.73 -5.67 -0.73
N ILE A 339 6.72 -6.36 -1.32
CA ILE A 339 6.48 -7.53 -2.18
C ILE A 339 6.05 -8.77 -1.39
N ILE A 340 6.15 -8.75 -0.06
CA ILE A 340 5.56 -9.77 0.82
C ILE A 340 4.37 -9.18 1.58
N GLY A 341 4.50 -7.97 2.15
CA GLY A 341 3.46 -7.42 3.02
C GLY A 341 2.15 -7.09 2.33
N GLN A 342 2.19 -6.70 1.06
CA GLN A 342 0.97 -6.42 0.29
C GLN A 342 0.15 -7.69 -0.01
N PHE A 343 0.69 -8.89 0.23
CA PHE A 343 -0.06 -10.15 0.13
C PHE A 343 -0.83 -10.50 1.41
N LEU A 344 -0.49 -9.89 2.56
CA LEU A 344 -1.14 -10.19 3.84
C LEU A 344 -2.64 -9.91 3.84
N PRO A 345 -3.16 -8.83 3.21
CA PRO A 345 -4.60 -8.63 3.12
C PRO A 345 -5.29 -9.78 2.38
N ASP A 346 -4.80 -10.20 1.22
CA ASP A 346 -5.40 -11.32 0.48
C ASP A 346 -5.32 -12.65 1.26
N LEU A 347 -4.23 -12.86 2.02
CA LEU A 347 -4.10 -14.01 2.92
C LEU A 347 -5.18 -14.00 4.02
N VAL A 348 -5.37 -12.86 4.69
CA VAL A 348 -6.40 -12.65 5.71
C VAL A 348 -7.81 -12.77 5.12
N LEU A 349 -8.05 -12.19 3.95
CA LEU A 349 -9.30 -12.29 3.19
C LEU A 349 -9.64 -13.75 2.81
N GLY A 350 -8.65 -14.61 2.61
CA GLY A 350 -8.88 -16.04 2.44
C GLY A 350 -9.28 -16.77 3.73
N CYS A 351 -8.83 -16.32 4.90
CA CYS A 351 -9.37 -16.80 6.18
C CYS A 351 -10.83 -16.35 6.34
N LEU A 352 -11.10 -15.06 6.07
CA LEU A 352 -12.42 -14.45 6.24
C LEU A 352 -13.48 -14.98 5.25
N GLN A 353 -13.06 -15.54 4.11
CA GLN A 353 -13.95 -16.16 3.13
C GLN A 353 -14.93 -17.16 3.73
N ARG A 354 -14.50 -17.89 4.76
CA ARG A 354 -15.26 -18.98 5.37
C ARG A 354 -16.30 -18.49 6.38
N VAL A 355 -16.22 -17.21 6.77
CA VAL A 355 -16.93 -16.65 7.93
C VAL A 355 -17.77 -15.43 7.56
N VAL A 356 -17.41 -14.70 6.49
CA VAL A 356 -18.21 -13.56 5.97
C VAL A 356 -19.30 -14.06 5.02
N PRO A 357 -20.60 -13.96 5.37
CA PRO A 357 -21.71 -14.53 4.60
C PRO A 357 -21.84 -14.00 3.17
N GLU A 358 -21.59 -12.70 2.98
CA GLU A 358 -21.69 -12.00 1.68
C GLU A 358 -20.58 -12.44 0.72
N GLY A 359 -19.58 -13.16 1.23
CA GLY A 359 -18.40 -13.57 0.52
C GLY A 359 -17.30 -12.52 0.54
N ILE A 360 -16.14 -12.92 0.06
CA ILE A 360 -14.93 -12.10 0.00
C ILE A 360 -14.39 -12.15 -1.43
N GLN A 361 -13.79 -11.05 -1.90
CA GLN A 361 -13.13 -10.98 -3.19
C GLN A 361 -12.13 -12.13 -3.42
N ALA A 362 -11.90 -12.46 -4.69
CA ALA A 362 -10.81 -13.32 -5.10
C ALA A 362 -9.46 -12.61 -4.88
N GLU A 363 -8.34 -13.31 -5.08
CA GLU A 363 -7.03 -12.67 -4.95
C GLU A 363 -6.78 -11.65 -6.07
N GLY A 364 -6.08 -10.58 -5.75
CA GLY A 364 -5.56 -9.61 -6.72
C GLY A 364 -4.10 -9.87 -7.08
N SER A 365 -3.55 -8.98 -7.90
CA SER A 365 -2.10 -8.90 -8.13
C SER A 365 -1.31 -8.64 -6.85
N ALA A 366 -1.93 -7.97 -5.86
CA ALA A 366 -1.34 -7.52 -4.61
C ALA A 366 -0.16 -6.55 -4.83
N GLY A 367 1.06 -7.07 -4.89
CA GLY A 367 2.30 -6.29 -5.02
C GLY A 367 2.28 -5.33 -6.22
N ILE A 368 2.51 -4.05 -5.96
CA ILE A 368 2.75 -3.05 -7.01
C ILE A 368 4.06 -3.36 -7.72
N TRP A 369 4.06 -3.28 -9.05
CA TRP A 369 5.27 -3.42 -9.84
C TRP A 369 5.88 -2.03 -10.07
N GLY A 370 6.77 -1.64 -9.17
CA GLY A 370 7.61 -0.45 -9.36
C GLY A 370 8.74 -0.75 -10.35
N ILE A 371 8.81 0.03 -11.43
CA ILE A 371 10.02 0.10 -12.25
C ILE A 371 10.98 1.04 -11.51
N GLN A 372 11.86 0.46 -10.69
CA GLN A 372 13.00 1.18 -10.14
C GLN A 372 14.12 1.14 -11.17
N ALA A 373 14.32 2.26 -11.87
CA ALA A 373 15.31 2.40 -12.93
C ALA A 373 16.38 3.42 -12.52
N ARG A 374 17.64 3.08 -12.79
CA ARG A 374 18.78 3.97 -12.58
C ARG A 374 19.58 4.10 -13.86
N GLY A 375 19.96 5.34 -14.18
CA GLY A 375 20.94 5.70 -15.19
C GLY A 375 22.19 6.31 -14.56
N GLY A 376 23.29 6.36 -15.30
CA GLY A 376 24.51 7.06 -14.89
C GLY A 376 25.77 6.21 -14.98
N ARG A 377 26.90 6.82 -14.59
CA ARG A 377 28.25 6.28 -14.80
C ARG A 377 28.53 4.96 -14.08
N GLU A 378 27.85 4.69 -12.97
CA GLU A 378 27.99 3.47 -12.16
C GLU A 378 27.54 2.19 -12.89
N LEU A 379 26.96 2.32 -14.08
CA LEU A 379 26.46 1.22 -14.90
C LEU A 379 27.44 0.77 -15.99
N SER A 380 28.47 1.56 -16.28
CA SER A 380 29.44 1.25 -17.34
C SER A 380 30.52 0.32 -16.82
N GLU A 381 30.51 -0.94 -17.30
CA GLU A 381 31.62 -1.88 -17.08
C GLU A 381 32.83 -1.59 -18.01
N THR A 382 32.61 -0.87 -19.11
CA THR A 382 33.66 -0.57 -20.11
C THR A 382 33.49 0.83 -20.70
N LYS A 383 34.42 1.71 -20.30
CA LYS A 383 34.63 3.10 -20.74
C LYS A 383 33.55 4.11 -20.31
N VAL A 384 34.04 5.12 -19.59
CA VAL A 384 33.31 6.31 -19.19
C VAL A 384 33.04 7.16 -20.44
N SER A 385 31.88 6.99 -21.05
CA SER A 385 31.27 8.10 -21.78
C SER A 385 30.89 9.15 -20.73
N SER A 386 31.46 10.35 -20.84
CA SER A 386 31.22 11.46 -19.92
C SER A 386 29.77 11.97 -19.93
N ALA A 387 28.90 11.41 -20.78
CA ALA A 387 27.59 11.94 -21.13
C ALA A 387 26.38 11.08 -20.71
N LEU A 388 26.53 10.03 -19.87
CA LEU A 388 25.36 9.28 -19.40
C LEU A 388 24.54 10.15 -18.42
N PRO A 389 23.28 10.48 -18.72
CA PRO A 389 22.44 11.19 -17.78
C PRO A 389 22.24 10.33 -16.53
N THR A 390 22.48 10.93 -15.37
CA THR A 390 22.28 10.27 -14.08
C THR A 390 20.85 10.51 -13.64
N PHE A 391 20.13 9.44 -13.32
CA PHE A 391 18.78 9.53 -12.79
C PHE A 391 18.52 8.33 -11.88
N ASP A 392 17.63 8.52 -10.91
CA ASP A 392 16.98 7.45 -10.16
C ASP A 392 15.48 7.69 -10.24
N LEU A 393 14.72 6.67 -10.66
CA LEU A 393 13.31 6.78 -10.95
C LEU A 393 12.56 5.58 -10.40
N LEU A 394 11.45 5.85 -9.72
CA LEU A 394 10.45 4.86 -9.35
C LEU A 394 9.16 5.12 -10.11
N PHE A 395 8.77 4.18 -10.97
CA PHE A 395 7.52 4.25 -11.73
C PHE A 395 6.55 3.13 -11.36
N PHE A 396 5.48 3.48 -10.64
CA PHE A 396 4.48 2.53 -10.14
C PHE A 396 3.51 2.03 -11.21
N ASN A 397 3.38 0.70 -11.32
CA ASN A 397 2.43 0.04 -12.21
C ASN A 397 1.62 -1.00 -11.43
N SER A 398 0.30 -0.92 -11.57
CA SER A 398 -0.64 -1.73 -10.79
C SER A 398 -1.25 -2.84 -11.63
N GLY A 399 -1.41 -4.01 -11.02
CA GLY A 399 -2.13 -5.12 -11.62
C GLY A 399 -3.63 -5.01 -11.43
N GLY A 400 -4.33 -6.10 -11.76
CA GLY A 400 -5.76 -6.20 -11.52
C GLY A 400 -6.11 -6.62 -10.10
N THR A 401 -7.16 -6.05 -9.52
CA THR A 401 -7.73 -6.56 -8.26
C THR A 401 -8.52 -7.84 -8.51
N GLY A 402 -8.70 -8.65 -7.47
CA GLY A 402 -9.59 -9.81 -7.54
C GLY A 402 -11.04 -9.40 -7.78
N ALA A 403 -11.79 -10.28 -8.45
CA ALA A 403 -13.23 -10.10 -8.63
C ALA A 403 -13.97 -10.19 -7.29
N ARG A 404 -14.98 -9.32 -7.12
CA ARG A 404 -15.83 -9.29 -5.92
C ARG A 404 -17.00 -10.27 -6.07
N PRO A 405 -17.67 -10.65 -4.97
CA PRO A 405 -18.84 -11.52 -5.04
C PRO A 405 -19.98 -10.99 -5.93
N THR A 406 -20.02 -9.68 -6.14
CA THR A 406 -21.09 -8.94 -6.82
C THR A 406 -20.63 -8.07 -8.00
N SER A 407 -19.35 -8.03 -8.33
CA SER A 407 -18.82 -7.20 -9.43
C SER A 407 -17.42 -7.63 -9.88
N ASP A 408 -17.04 -7.23 -11.08
CA ASP A 408 -15.70 -7.47 -11.63
C ASP A 408 -14.60 -6.77 -10.81
N GLY A 409 -13.39 -7.32 -10.85
CA GLY A 409 -12.22 -6.68 -10.28
C GLY A 409 -11.88 -5.39 -11.01
N LEU A 410 -11.26 -4.44 -10.31
CA LEU A 410 -10.81 -3.19 -10.88
C LEU A 410 -9.50 -3.44 -11.65
N SER A 411 -9.44 -3.03 -12.91
CA SER A 411 -8.24 -3.15 -13.74
C SER A 411 -7.20 -2.11 -13.33
N ALA A 412 -5.91 -2.48 -13.40
CA ALA A 412 -4.78 -1.59 -13.12
C ALA A 412 -4.93 -0.74 -11.83
N THR A 413 -5.44 -1.35 -10.76
CA THR A 413 -5.77 -0.65 -9.51
C THR A 413 -4.96 -1.24 -8.37
N GLY A 414 -4.16 -0.40 -7.71
CA GLY A 414 -3.28 -0.81 -6.61
C GLY A 414 -4.05 -1.17 -5.35
N PHE A 415 -4.41 -2.44 -5.19
CA PHE A 415 -4.89 -3.00 -3.93
C PHE A 415 -3.87 -4.02 -3.42
N PRO A 416 -3.43 -3.95 -2.15
CA PRO A 416 -3.97 -3.16 -1.03
C PRO A 416 -3.36 -1.76 -0.82
N SER A 417 -2.39 -1.35 -1.66
CA SER A 417 -1.60 -0.15 -1.37
C SER A 417 -2.37 1.16 -1.49
N GLY A 418 -3.19 1.36 -2.52
CA GLY A 418 -3.93 2.60 -2.72
C GLY A 418 -3.16 3.74 -3.41
N VAL A 419 -1.88 3.54 -3.80
CA VAL A 419 -1.15 4.53 -4.62
C VAL A 419 -1.80 4.70 -5.99
N GLN A 420 -1.66 5.90 -6.52
CA GLN A 420 -2.17 6.26 -7.83
C GLN A 420 -1.17 5.88 -8.92
N ALA A 421 -1.69 5.68 -10.13
CA ALA A 421 -0.84 5.49 -11.29
C ALA A 421 -0.18 6.84 -11.65
N LEU A 422 1.14 6.84 -11.77
CA LEU A 422 1.87 8.02 -12.21
C LEU A 422 1.53 8.36 -13.67
N PRO A 423 1.24 9.64 -13.99
CA PRO A 423 1.09 10.11 -15.36
C PRO A 423 2.37 9.86 -16.17
N THR A 424 2.23 9.42 -17.42
CA THR A 424 3.38 9.18 -18.31
C THR A 424 4.21 10.45 -18.50
N GLU A 425 3.55 11.57 -18.80
CA GLU A 425 4.22 12.87 -19.03
C GLU A 425 5.00 13.33 -17.79
N ALA A 426 4.47 13.09 -16.59
CA ALA A 426 5.18 13.41 -15.35
C ALA A 426 6.47 12.58 -15.24
N VAL A 427 6.39 11.27 -15.46
CA VAL A 427 7.55 10.37 -15.41
C VAL A 427 8.63 10.76 -16.42
N GLU A 428 8.25 11.09 -17.65
CA GLU A 428 9.17 11.55 -18.71
C GLU A 428 9.72 12.97 -18.44
N ASN A 429 9.05 13.76 -17.60
CA ASN A 429 9.55 15.06 -17.16
C ASN A 429 10.58 14.95 -16.04
N PHE A 430 10.39 14.01 -15.10
CA PHE A 430 11.29 13.81 -13.95
C PHE A 430 12.58 13.07 -14.30
N ALA A 431 12.58 12.24 -15.34
CA ALA A 431 13.74 11.45 -15.74
C ALA A 431 13.84 11.35 -17.28
N PRO A 432 15.05 11.16 -17.83
CA PRO A 432 15.29 11.07 -19.28
C PRO A 432 14.87 9.69 -19.83
N VAL A 433 13.59 9.38 -19.69
CA VAL A 433 12.97 8.10 -20.00
C VAL A 433 11.85 8.27 -21.02
N ILE A 434 11.46 7.17 -21.67
CA ILE A 434 10.33 7.11 -22.60
C ILE A 434 9.46 5.92 -22.24
N ILE A 435 8.15 6.16 -22.12
CA ILE A 435 7.13 5.12 -21.95
C ILE A 435 6.45 4.87 -23.30
N TRP A 436 6.96 3.90 -24.05
CA TRP A 436 6.47 3.55 -25.39
C TRP A 436 5.07 2.94 -25.39
N ARG A 437 4.71 2.26 -24.29
CA ARG A 437 3.45 1.54 -24.18
C ARG A 437 3.02 1.50 -22.72
N LYS A 438 1.75 1.79 -22.48
CA LYS A 438 1.07 1.60 -21.19
C LYS A 438 -0.42 1.34 -21.44
N GLU A 439 -0.78 0.08 -21.56
CA GLU A 439 -2.12 -0.35 -21.96
C GLU A 439 -2.64 -1.46 -21.05
N PHE A 440 -3.96 -1.66 -21.00
CA PHE A 440 -4.49 -2.88 -20.40
C PHE A 440 -3.98 -4.09 -21.14
N ARG A 441 -3.74 -5.19 -20.41
CA ARG A 441 -3.34 -6.47 -20.99
C ARG A 441 -4.59 -7.33 -21.22
N PRO A 442 -5.10 -7.47 -22.46
CA PRO A 442 -6.31 -8.25 -22.73
C PRO A 442 -6.19 -9.70 -22.23
N GLY A 443 -7.28 -10.22 -21.70
CA GLY A 443 -7.35 -11.59 -21.16
C GLY A 443 -6.62 -11.82 -19.84
N SER A 444 -5.88 -10.82 -19.31
CA SER A 444 -5.07 -11.02 -18.10
C SER A 444 -5.89 -11.24 -16.82
N GLY A 445 -7.11 -10.70 -16.76
CA GLY A 445 -8.00 -10.90 -15.62
C GLY A 445 -8.62 -12.30 -15.63
N GLY A 446 -8.54 -12.99 -14.51
CA GLY A 446 -9.05 -14.34 -14.34
C GLY A 446 -10.55 -14.42 -14.66
N ALA A 447 -10.94 -15.37 -15.50
CA ALA A 447 -12.32 -15.52 -15.90
C ALA A 447 -13.20 -16.00 -14.74
N GLY A 448 -14.39 -15.43 -14.60
CA GLY A 448 -15.38 -15.90 -13.63
C GLY A 448 -16.78 -15.42 -13.98
N LYS A 449 -17.78 -15.72 -13.13
CA LYS A 449 -19.07 -15.03 -13.19
C LYS A 449 -18.81 -13.51 -13.15
N TRP A 450 -17.91 -13.13 -12.26
CA TRP A 450 -17.24 -11.84 -12.24
C TRP A 450 -15.76 -12.04 -12.62
N ARG A 451 -15.28 -11.25 -13.58
CA ARG A 451 -13.91 -11.29 -14.11
C ARG A 451 -12.98 -10.54 -13.16
N GLY A 452 -11.76 -11.04 -12.96
CA GLY A 452 -10.72 -10.29 -12.26
C GLY A 452 -10.32 -9.03 -13.04
N GLY A 453 -9.75 -8.04 -12.36
CA GLY A 453 -9.21 -6.86 -13.01
C GLY A 453 -8.11 -7.23 -14.00
N LEU A 454 -7.97 -6.47 -15.08
CA LEU A 454 -6.85 -6.64 -16.00
C LEU A 454 -5.57 -6.05 -15.39
N GLY A 455 -4.44 -6.67 -15.70
CA GLY A 455 -3.12 -6.06 -15.55
C GLY A 455 -2.80 -5.12 -16.72
N GLN A 456 -1.52 -4.76 -16.84
CA GLN A 456 -1.02 -3.80 -17.82
C GLN A 456 0.16 -4.37 -18.61
N SER A 457 0.35 -3.91 -19.84
CA SER A 457 1.61 -4.07 -20.58
C SER A 457 2.31 -2.73 -20.62
N VAL A 458 3.54 -2.67 -20.11
CA VAL A 458 4.33 -1.43 -20.03
C VAL A 458 5.67 -1.64 -20.73
N GLU A 459 6.04 -0.69 -21.58
CA GLU A 459 7.30 -0.67 -22.30
C GLU A 459 8.04 0.64 -22.01
N PHE A 460 9.28 0.51 -21.55
CA PHE A 460 10.07 1.58 -20.94
C PHE A 460 11.51 1.55 -21.45
N SER A 461 12.06 2.71 -21.78
CA SER A 461 13.48 2.89 -22.10
C SER A 461 14.00 4.25 -21.65
N VAL A 462 15.28 4.50 -21.88
CA VAL A 462 15.90 5.83 -21.77
C VAL A 462 15.89 6.55 -23.11
N VAL A 463 15.94 7.89 -23.10
CA VAL A 463 15.82 8.75 -24.29
C VAL A 463 17.00 8.59 -25.26
N ASP A 464 18.20 8.33 -24.73
CA ASP A 464 19.45 8.28 -25.49
C ASP A 464 19.89 6.87 -25.89
N ASP A 465 18.99 5.89 -25.72
CA ASP A 465 19.25 4.46 -25.94
C ASP A 465 20.43 3.90 -25.13
N SER A 466 20.88 4.57 -24.06
CA SER A 466 21.92 4.05 -23.18
C SER A 466 21.47 2.86 -22.34
N SER A 467 22.42 2.15 -21.74
CA SER A 467 22.10 1.08 -20.79
C SER A 467 21.61 1.68 -19.46
N PHE A 468 20.63 1.03 -18.85
CA PHE A 468 20.11 1.41 -17.52
C PHE A 468 19.96 0.17 -16.62
N ALA A 469 20.11 0.35 -15.31
CA ALA A 469 19.80 -0.71 -14.35
C ALA A 469 18.32 -0.70 -13.99
N VAL A 470 17.78 -1.89 -13.77
CA VAL A 470 16.47 -2.12 -13.17
C VAL A 470 16.66 -2.91 -11.89
N PHE A 471 16.12 -2.41 -10.79
CA PHE A 471 16.07 -3.10 -9.51
C PHE A 471 14.72 -3.80 -9.41
N ALA A 472 14.65 -5.01 -9.96
CA ALA A 472 13.38 -5.69 -10.12
C ALA A 472 12.83 -6.13 -8.74
N MET A 473 11.53 -5.93 -8.55
CA MET A 473 10.77 -6.26 -7.33
C MET A 473 9.41 -6.87 -7.71
N PHE A 474 9.41 -7.71 -8.74
CA PHE A 474 8.21 -8.23 -9.36
C PHE A 474 7.78 -9.58 -8.76
N ASP A 475 6.51 -9.68 -8.40
CA ASP A 475 5.88 -10.90 -7.86
C ASP A 475 4.65 -11.30 -8.70
N ARG A 476 4.06 -12.48 -8.47
CA ARG A 476 3.08 -13.14 -9.35
C ARG A 476 3.62 -13.51 -10.73
N VAL A 477 4.93 -13.70 -10.86
CA VAL A 477 5.59 -14.22 -12.07
C VAL A 477 5.52 -15.75 -12.08
N GLU A 478 5.61 -16.39 -10.90
CA GLU A 478 5.52 -17.85 -10.76
C GLU A 478 4.19 -18.28 -10.12
N ASN A 479 3.66 -17.52 -9.15
CA ASN A 479 2.41 -17.84 -8.45
C ASN A 479 1.28 -16.87 -8.83
N PRO A 480 0.32 -17.22 -9.71
CA PRO A 480 -0.74 -16.30 -10.13
C PRO A 480 -1.74 -16.00 -9.02
N ALA A 481 -2.47 -14.89 -9.16
CA ALA A 481 -3.64 -14.60 -8.32
C ALA A 481 -4.67 -15.72 -8.45
N ARG A 482 -5.10 -16.30 -7.33
CA ARG A 482 -5.96 -17.50 -7.33
C ARG A 482 -7.45 -17.19 -7.37
N GLY A 483 -8.15 -17.89 -8.25
CA GLY A 483 -9.59 -17.79 -8.45
C GLY A 483 -10.39 -18.28 -7.24
N ARG A 484 -11.62 -17.81 -7.12
CA ARG A 484 -12.49 -18.11 -5.98
C ARG A 484 -13.85 -18.63 -6.42
N LYS A 485 -14.41 -19.58 -5.67
CA LYS A 485 -15.73 -20.22 -5.94
C LYS A 485 -15.88 -20.72 -7.40
N GLY A 486 -14.79 -21.23 -7.97
CA GLY A 486 -14.76 -21.75 -9.34
C GLY A 486 -14.45 -20.72 -10.43
N GLY A 487 -14.07 -19.49 -10.06
CA GLY A 487 -13.38 -18.57 -10.95
C GLY A 487 -11.96 -19.04 -11.23
N PHE A 488 -11.38 -18.56 -12.32
CA PHE A 488 -10.04 -18.90 -12.78
C PHE A 488 -9.00 -17.93 -12.23
N ASP A 489 -7.76 -18.39 -12.21
CA ASP A 489 -6.61 -17.59 -11.82
C ASP A 489 -6.37 -16.45 -12.82
N GLY A 490 -5.79 -15.35 -12.32
CA GLY A 490 -5.29 -14.27 -13.17
C GLY A 490 -4.05 -14.71 -13.95
N PHE A 491 -3.76 -14.02 -15.06
CA PHE A 491 -2.52 -14.28 -15.77
C PHE A 491 -1.33 -13.81 -14.93
N ARG A 492 -0.28 -14.62 -14.94
CA ARG A 492 1.02 -14.28 -14.37
C ARG A 492 1.61 -13.04 -15.03
N GLY A 493 2.44 -12.35 -14.27
CA GLY A 493 3.27 -11.29 -14.79
C GLY A 493 4.49 -11.83 -15.56
N SER A 494 5.13 -10.97 -16.34
CA SER A 494 6.39 -11.30 -17.01
C SER A 494 7.29 -10.06 -17.09
N VAL A 495 8.61 -10.29 -17.07
CA VAL A 495 9.60 -9.24 -17.33
C VAL A 495 10.58 -9.74 -18.38
N ARG A 496 10.77 -8.94 -19.41
CA ARG A 496 11.61 -9.25 -20.56
C ARG A 496 12.12 -7.95 -21.17
N THR A 497 12.99 -8.10 -22.14
CA THR A 497 13.37 -7.01 -23.04
C THR A 497 12.52 -7.03 -24.32
N SER A 498 12.59 -5.96 -25.12
CA SER A 498 11.82 -5.82 -26.36
C SER A 498 12.16 -6.88 -27.41
N ASN A 499 13.40 -7.37 -27.43
CA ASN A 499 13.84 -8.50 -28.27
C ASN A 499 13.45 -9.88 -27.72
N GLY A 500 12.71 -9.96 -26.61
CA GLY A 500 12.16 -11.18 -26.05
C GLY A 500 13.04 -11.92 -25.04
N LYS A 501 14.23 -11.39 -24.68
CA LYS A 501 15.07 -11.99 -23.63
C LYS A 501 14.37 -11.88 -22.27
N LYS A 502 14.12 -13.01 -21.61
CA LYS A 502 13.56 -13.06 -20.25
C LYS A 502 14.55 -12.46 -19.25
N LEU A 503 14.04 -11.60 -18.38
CA LEU A 503 14.79 -11.00 -17.27
C LEU A 503 14.39 -11.65 -15.94
N LYS A 504 15.20 -11.44 -14.90
CA LYS A 504 14.85 -11.89 -13.55
C LYS A 504 13.71 -11.04 -12.99
N ALA A 505 12.78 -11.65 -12.28
CA ALA A 505 11.68 -10.93 -11.63
C ALA A 505 12.17 -10.07 -10.44
N LYS A 506 13.32 -10.43 -9.85
CA LYS A 506 13.88 -9.75 -8.68
C LYS A 506 15.37 -9.52 -8.79
N GLY A 507 15.82 -8.43 -8.17
CA GLY A 507 17.21 -8.02 -8.09
C GLY A 507 17.67 -7.10 -9.22
N LYS A 508 18.88 -6.56 -9.06
CA LYS A 508 19.52 -5.65 -10.01
C LYS A 508 19.93 -6.39 -11.28
N GLN A 509 19.60 -5.81 -12.42
CA GLN A 509 20.06 -6.25 -13.74
C GLN A 509 20.11 -5.06 -14.71
N VAL A 510 20.94 -5.17 -15.74
CA VAL A 510 21.13 -4.10 -16.73
C VAL A 510 20.37 -4.42 -18.01
N VAL A 511 19.51 -3.49 -18.42
CA VAL A 511 18.95 -3.45 -19.78
C VAL A 511 20.00 -2.79 -20.66
N GLN A 512 20.38 -3.48 -21.74
CA GLN A 512 21.48 -3.05 -22.60
C GLN A 512 21.02 -1.92 -23.53
N SER A 513 22.00 -1.14 -23.99
CA SER A 513 21.79 -0.07 -24.96
C SER A 513 20.97 -0.52 -26.18
N GLY A 514 20.05 0.35 -26.62
CA GLY A 514 19.11 0.11 -27.73
C GLY A 514 18.00 -0.90 -27.44
N ASP A 515 17.94 -1.47 -26.24
CA ASP A 515 16.86 -2.37 -25.82
C ASP A 515 15.88 -1.66 -24.88
N ARG A 516 14.71 -2.26 -24.68
CA ARG A 516 13.63 -1.68 -23.87
C ARG A 516 13.14 -2.70 -22.86
N LEU A 517 12.86 -2.24 -21.65
CA LEU A 517 12.20 -3.05 -20.62
C LEU A 517 10.73 -3.24 -21.01
N VAL A 518 10.26 -4.48 -21.01
CA VAL A 518 8.84 -4.80 -21.16
C VAL A 518 8.37 -5.59 -19.95
N ILE A 519 7.47 -5.00 -19.18
CA ILE A 519 6.78 -5.67 -18.09
C ILE A 519 5.32 -5.93 -18.46
N ASP A 520 4.89 -7.17 -18.26
CA ASP A 520 3.48 -7.52 -18.26
C ASP A 520 3.07 -7.66 -16.79
N VAL A 521 2.32 -6.70 -16.27
CA VAL A 521 1.83 -6.69 -14.90
C VAL A 521 0.70 -7.75 -14.78
N PRO A 522 0.66 -8.55 -13.70
CA PRO A 522 -0.33 -9.60 -13.50
C PRO A 522 -1.77 -9.09 -13.44
N GLY A 523 -2.72 -9.95 -13.83
CA GLY A 523 -4.14 -9.71 -13.63
C GLY A 523 -4.65 -10.25 -12.30
N GLY A 524 -5.80 -9.75 -11.86
CA GLY A 524 -6.51 -10.27 -10.69
C GLY A 524 -7.30 -11.53 -11.03
N ALA A 525 -7.71 -12.28 -10.02
CA ALA A 525 -8.40 -13.54 -10.22
C ALA A 525 -9.94 -13.40 -10.35
N GLY A 526 -10.57 -14.37 -11.00
CA GLY A 526 -12.02 -14.41 -11.21
C GLY A 526 -12.81 -14.97 -10.01
N TYR A 527 -14.10 -14.64 -9.97
CA TYR A 527 -15.04 -15.11 -8.94
C TYR A 527 -16.23 -15.83 -9.56
N GLY A 528 -16.51 -17.05 -9.09
CA GLY A 528 -17.60 -17.88 -9.62
C GLY A 528 -17.30 -18.50 -10.99
N LYS A 529 -18.01 -19.55 -11.39
CA LYS A 529 -17.77 -20.22 -12.68
C LYS A 529 -18.04 -19.27 -13.88
N PRO A 530 -17.13 -19.18 -14.88
CA PRO A 530 -17.27 -18.28 -16.04
C PRO A 530 -18.58 -18.45 -16.82
N ILE A 531 -19.08 -19.68 -16.96
CA ILE A 531 -20.33 -19.99 -17.68
C ILE A 531 -21.59 -19.34 -17.06
N TYR A 532 -21.49 -18.78 -15.84
CA TYR A 532 -22.57 -18.05 -15.19
C TYR A 532 -22.47 -16.53 -15.36
N ARG A 533 -21.43 -16.01 -16.03
CA ARG A 533 -21.35 -14.59 -16.39
C ARG A 533 -22.53 -14.21 -17.30
N ASN A 534 -23.08 -13.01 -17.11
CA ASN A 534 -24.12 -12.52 -18.02
C ASN A 534 -23.53 -12.38 -19.44
N PRO A 535 -24.12 -12.98 -20.50
CA PRO A 535 -23.63 -12.84 -21.87
C PRO A 535 -23.49 -11.39 -22.34
N ILE A 536 -24.29 -10.47 -21.80
CA ILE A 536 -24.21 -9.02 -22.08
C ILE A 536 -22.84 -8.49 -21.67
N TYR A 537 -22.38 -8.78 -20.44
CA TYR A 537 -21.05 -8.36 -19.98
C TYR A 537 -19.92 -9.02 -20.76
N VAL A 538 -20.13 -10.24 -21.29
CA VAL A 538 -19.13 -10.88 -22.17
C VAL A 538 -19.04 -10.16 -23.52
N LEU A 539 -20.17 -9.71 -24.07
CA LEU A 539 -20.19 -8.90 -25.29
C LEU A 539 -19.50 -7.55 -25.07
N GLU A 540 -19.75 -6.90 -23.93
CA GLU A 540 -19.09 -5.64 -23.55
C GLU A 540 -17.57 -5.83 -23.42
N ASP A 541 -17.12 -6.86 -22.69
CA ASP A 541 -15.69 -7.18 -22.58
C ASP A 541 -15.05 -7.41 -23.96
N PHE A 542 -15.74 -8.10 -24.87
CA PHE A 542 -15.26 -8.34 -26.24
C PHE A 542 -15.19 -7.06 -27.07
N LYS A 543 -16.24 -6.22 -27.04
CA LYS A 543 -16.28 -4.94 -27.76
C LYS A 543 -15.22 -3.95 -27.28
N LEU A 544 -14.90 -3.98 -25.99
CA LEU A 544 -13.84 -3.18 -25.39
C LEU A 544 -12.43 -3.78 -25.57
N GLY A 545 -12.30 -4.91 -26.27
CA GLY A 545 -11.01 -5.58 -26.48
C GLY A 545 -10.40 -6.16 -25.20
N LEU A 546 -11.17 -6.33 -24.13
CA LEU A 546 -10.70 -6.88 -22.85
C LEU A 546 -10.53 -8.39 -22.93
N ILE A 547 -11.28 -9.05 -23.80
CA ILE A 547 -11.16 -10.47 -24.14
C ILE A 547 -11.28 -10.65 -25.66
N ASP A 548 -10.73 -11.74 -26.18
CA ASP A 548 -10.91 -12.12 -27.58
C ASP A 548 -12.16 -13.00 -27.80
N ALA A 549 -12.55 -13.17 -29.07
CA ALA A 549 -13.71 -14.00 -29.45
C ALA A 549 -13.52 -15.48 -29.03
N LYS A 550 -12.27 -15.96 -29.01
CA LYS A 550 -11.94 -17.31 -28.59
C LYS A 550 -12.25 -17.51 -27.11
N THR A 551 -11.91 -16.55 -26.26
CA THR A 551 -12.20 -16.55 -24.82
C THR A 551 -13.70 -16.47 -24.58
N ALA A 552 -14.41 -15.59 -25.28
CA ALA A 552 -15.88 -15.50 -25.19
C ALA A 552 -16.55 -16.87 -25.43
N LYS A 553 -16.11 -17.58 -26.49
CA LYS A 553 -16.66 -18.88 -26.87
C LYS A 553 -16.22 -20.03 -25.95
N LEU A 554 -14.91 -20.18 -25.72
CA LEU A 554 -14.36 -21.36 -25.05
C LEU A 554 -14.44 -21.29 -23.52
N VAL A 555 -14.34 -20.08 -22.96
CA VAL A 555 -14.31 -19.89 -21.50
C VAL A 555 -15.70 -19.55 -20.95
N TYR A 556 -16.37 -18.56 -21.56
CA TYR A 556 -17.68 -18.09 -21.11
C TYR A 556 -18.86 -18.80 -21.77
N GLY A 557 -18.61 -19.58 -22.83
CA GLY A 557 -19.64 -20.28 -23.59
C GLY A 557 -20.58 -19.33 -24.35
N VAL A 558 -20.12 -18.14 -24.72
CA VAL A 558 -20.92 -17.13 -25.44
C VAL A 558 -20.49 -17.08 -26.90
N ALA A 559 -21.47 -17.19 -27.79
CA ALA A 559 -21.26 -17.05 -29.23
C ALA A 559 -21.79 -15.70 -29.71
N PHE A 560 -21.15 -15.16 -30.74
CA PHE A 560 -21.59 -13.96 -31.43
C PHE A 560 -22.04 -14.31 -32.85
N THR A 561 -23.05 -13.59 -33.35
CA THR A 561 -23.47 -13.64 -34.76
C THR A 561 -22.44 -12.94 -35.64
N SER A 562 -22.55 -13.10 -36.97
CA SER A 562 -21.71 -12.35 -37.93
C SER A 562 -21.83 -10.83 -37.78
N GLY A 563 -22.99 -10.33 -37.32
CA GLY A 563 -23.21 -8.92 -37.00
C GLY A 563 -22.72 -8.47 -35.62
N GLY A 564 -22.03 -9.34 -34.87
CA GLY A 564 -21.46 -9.01 -33.56
C GLY A 564 -22.46 -8.93 -32.40
N ALA A 565 -23.69 -9.42 -32.60
CA ALA A 565 -24.68 -9.56 -31.51
C ALA A 565 -24.54 -10.92 -30.81
N ILE A 566 -25.11 -11.07 -29.61
CA ILE A 566 -25.10 -12.36 -28.91
C ILE A 566 -26.02 -13.36 -29.64
N ASP A 567 -25.50 -14.55 -29.94
CA ASP A 567 -26.29 -15.69 -30.38
C ASP A 567 -26.74 -16.50 -29.13
N PHE A 568 -27.96 -16.25 -28.67
CA PHE A 568 -28.49 -16.86 -27.44
C PHE A 568 -28.67 -18.38 -27.53
N GLU A 569 -29.11 -18.89 -28.68
CA GLU A 569 -29.31 -20.33 -28.89
C GLU A 569 -27.97 -21.07 -28.89
N ARG A 570 -26.99 -20.56 -29.63
CA ARG A 570 -25.65 -21.15 -29.64
C ARG A 570 -24.96 -21.01 -28.28
N THR A 571 -25.14 -19.87 -27.59
CA THR A 571 -24.65 -19.67 -26.22
C THR A 571 -25.22 -20.71 -25.25
N LYS A 572 -26.52 -21.01 -25.33
CA LYS A 572 -27.17 -22.04 -24.50
C LYS A 572 -26.59 -23.42 -24.77
N LEU A 573 -26.37 -23.77 -26.03
CA LEU A 573 -25.75 -25.05 -26.42
C LEU A 573 -24.31 -25.16 -25.90
N LEU A 574 -23.48 -24.13 -26.11
CA LEU A 574 -22.10 -24.08 -25.66
C LEU A 574 -22.00 -24.22 -24.13
N ARG A 575 -22.84 -23.51 -23.38
CA ARG A 575 -22.87 -23.62 -21.91
C ARG A 575 -23.32 -25.00 -21.44
N LYS A 576 -24.22 -25.69 -22.16
CA LYS A 576 -24.60 -27.08 -21.87
C LYS A 576 -23.42 -28.02 -22.09
N GLN A 577 -22.69 -27.87 -23.19
CA GLN A 577 -21.50 -28.67 -23.50
C GLN A 577 -20.39 -28.47 -22.45
N LEU A 578 -20.11 -27.21 -22.08
CA LEU A 578 -19.09 -26.89 -21.07
C LEU A 578 -19.44 -27.36 -19.65
N LYS A 579 -20.72 -27.55 -19.33
CA LYS A 579 -21.14 -28.16 -18.05
C LYS A 579 -20.86 -29.66 -18.03
N ILE A 580 -21.06 -30.35 -19.16
CA ILE A 580 -20.85 -31.80 -19.29
C ILE A 580 -19.36 -32.13 -19.33
N SER A 581 -18.54 -31.33 -20.01
CA SER A 581 -17.09 -31.59 -20.12
C SER A 581 -16.29 -31.33 -18.83
N LYS A 582 -16.93 -30.86 -17.77
CA LYS A 582 -16.31 -30.50 -16.47
C LYS A 582 -16.98 -31.18 -15.27
N ALA A 583 -17.95 -32.05 -15.52
CA ALA A 583 -18.50 -33.01 -14.55
C ALA A 583 -17.74 -34.33 -14.73
#